data_AF-A0A1Y2FYC2-F1
#
_entry.id   AF-A0A1Y2FYC2-F1
#
_cell.length_a   1.000
_cell.length_b   1.000
_cell.length_c   1.000
_cell.angle_alpha   90.00
_cell.angle_beta   90.00
_cell.angle_gamma   90.00
#
_symmetry.space_group_name_H-M   'P 1'
#
loop_
_entity.id
_entity.type
_entity.pdbx_description
1 polymer ?
#
loop_
_entity_poly.entity_id
_entity_poly.type
_entity_poly.pdbx_seq_one_letter_code
_entity_poly.pdbx_strand_id
1 'polypeptide(L)'
;MKQLESLYLVDPYFPDGDGDWLSFLNPTSFPSLRRLQLLRTNAMSSFQENHPDPRSSSGITHSILALAPHLEALSICEANGPWIANSLSAQEWSLFFSELQHLTLSTYGCGPETNGWLRTLERLAPKLETLTVLILNAADFEELDELYSGIEGALRGWEEERWRLNIRILDHMVDEGDEEEEAEARSSLIRTAMERGVKVDIGSSKAAYEDWETFFDDW
;
A
#
# COMPACT_ATOMS: atom_id res chain seq x y z
N MET A 1 -6.80 -31.40 -6.60
CA MET A 1 -7.39 -30.05 -6.41
C MET A 1 -6.30 -29.05 -6.70
N LYS A 2 -6.51 -28.10 -7.62
CA LYS A 2 -5.59 -26.98 -7.78
C LYS A 2 -5.70 -26.12 -6.53
N GLN A 3 -4.59 -25.89 -5.84
CA GLN A 3 -4.56 -25.03 -4.65
C GLN A 3 -4.60 -23.57 -5.12
N LEU A 4 -5.30 -22.71 -4.38
CA LEU A 4 -5.45 -21.30 -4.72
C LEU A 4 -4.13 -20.56 -4.44
N GLU A 5 -3.54 -19.93 -5.45
CA GLU A 5 -2.27 -19.19 -5.35
C GLU A 5 -2.48 -17.67 -5.25
N SER A 6 -3.61 -17.17 -5.75
CA SER A 6 -3.97 -15.76 -5.74
C SER A 6 -5.39 -15.57 -5.24
N LEU A 7 -5.58 -14.65 -4.31
CA LEU A 7 -6.88 -14.28 -3.76
C LEU A 7 -7.09 -12.78 -3.87
N TYR A 8 -8.25 -12.41 -4.40
CA TYR A 8 -8.68 -11.04 -4.66
C TYR A 8 -9.93 -10.80 -3.84
N LEU A 9 -9.89 -9.83 -2.93
CA LEU A 9 -10.98 -9.49 -2.03
C LEU A 9 -11.39 -8.05 -2.29
N VAL A 10 -12.63 -7.85 -2.73
CA VAL A 10 -13.25 -6.54 -2.93
C VAL A 10 -14.35 -6.38 -1.90
N ASP A 11 -14.24 -5.35 -1.07
CA ASP A 11 -15.17 -5.04 0.02
C ASP A 11 -15.61 -6.27 0.84
N PRO A 12 -14.65 -7.08 1.34
CA PRO A 12 -15.00 -8.26 2.11
C PRO A 12 -15.75 -7.85 3.39
N TYR A 13 -17.00 -8.32 3.50
CA TYR A 13 -17.87 -8.03 4.62
C TYR A 13 -17.71 -9.08 5.72
N PHE A 14 -16.89 -8.77 6.73
CA PHE A 14 -16.80 -9.51 7.98
C PHE A 14 -16.92 -8.54 9.15
N PRO A 15 -17.67 -8.87 10.21
CA PRO A 15 -17.63 -8.11 11.45
C PRO A 15 -16.19 -7.98 11.95
N ASP A 16 -15.79 -6.82 12.47
CA ASP A 16 -14.46 -6.63 13.05
C ASP A 16 -14.32 -7.48 14.33
N GLY A 17 -13.80 -8.69 14.15
CA GLY A 17 -13.44 -9.63 15.18
C GLY A 17 -12.39 -10.59 14.65
N ASP A 18 -11.33 -10.82 15.42
CA ASP A 18 -10.19 -11.65 15.02
C ASP A 18 -10.60 -13.06 14.56
N GLY A 19 -11.66 -13.61 15.16
CA GLY A 19 -12.11 -14.98 14.92
C GLY A 19 -12.64 -15.26 13.52
N ASP A 20 -13.46 -14.36 12.95
CA ASP A 20 -14.10 -14.59 11.65
C ASP A 20 -13.09 -14.43 10.51
N TRP A 21 -12.26 -13.39 10.60
CA TRP A 21 -11.17 -13.15 9.67
C TRP A 21 -10.15 -14.27 9.67
N LEU A 22 -9.67 -14.71 10.84
CA LEU A 22 -8.72 -15.83 10.92
C LEU A 22 -9.33 -17.16 10.49
N SER A 23 -10.64 -17.36 10.67
CA SER A 23 -11.32 -18.57 10.18
C SER A 23 -11.39 -18.60 8.65
N PHE A 24 -11.61 -17.45 8.03
CA PHE A 24 -11.66 -17.30 6.58
C PHE A 24 -10.25 -17.32 5.96
N LEU A 25 -9.39 -16.38 6.36
CA LEU A 25 -8.12 -16.06 5.73
C LEU A 25 -6.95 -16.51 6.62
N ASN A 26 -6.49 -17.75 6.44
CA ASN A 26 -5.35 -18.29 7.18
C ASN A 26 -4.52 -19.29 6.35
N PRO A 27 -3.29 -19.61 6.79
CA PRO A 27 -2.41 -20.55 6.07
C PRO A 27 -2.94 -21.98 5.94
N THR A 28 -3.82 -22.42 6.83
CA THR A 28 -4.40 -23.77 6.76
C THR A 28 -5.46 -23.86 5.66
N SER A 29 -6.30 -22.82 5.54
CA SER A 29 -7.31 -22.71 4.47
C SER A 29 -6.67 -22.45 3.11
N PHE A 30 -5.60 -21.66 3.06
CA PHE A 30 -4.92 -21.27 1.83
C PHE A 30 -3.39 -21.50 1.87
N PRO A 31 -2.92 -22.76 1.92
CA PRO A 31 -1.50 -23.08 2.12
C PRO A 31 -0.59 -22.69 0.95
N SER A 32 -1.17 -22.52 -0.24
CA SER A 32 -0.44 -22.18 -1.46
C SER A 32 -0.63 -20.72 -1.86
N LEU A 33 -1.33 -19.92 -1.04
CA LEU A 33 -1.52 -18.52 -1.33
C LEU A 33 -0.17 -17.81 -1.33
N ARG A 34 0.11 -17.12 -2.43
CA ARG A 34 1.30 -16.28 -2.64
C ARG A 34 0.92 -14.84 -2.92
N ARG A 35 -0.30 -14.60 -3.41
CA ARG A 35 -0.77 -13.27 -3.77
C ARG A 35 -2.06 -12.95 -3.05
N LEU A 36 -2.07 -11.86 -2.31
CA LEU A 36 -3.26 -11.33 -1.68
C LEU A 36 -3.49 -9.90 -2.16
N GLN A 37 -4.68 -9.65 -2.69
CA GLN A 37 -5.11 -8.32 -3.07
C GLN A 37 -6.40 -7.98 -2.35
N LEU A 38 -6.41 -6.81 -1.73
CA LEU A 38 -7.50 -6.32 -0.91
C LEU A 38 -7.86 -4.91 -1.38
N LEU A 39 -9.11 -4.73 -1.79
CA LEU A 39 -9.74 -3.46 -2.05
C LEU A 39 -10.83 -3.20 -1.02
N ARG A 40 -10.80 -2.04 -0.37
CA ARG A 40 -11.88 -1.54 0.50
C ARG A 40 -12.34 -0.18 -0.01
N THR A 41 -13.53 -0.12 -0.59
CA THR A 41 -14.13 1.09 -1.16
C THR A 41 -14.90 1.91 -0.12
N ASN A 42 -15.37 3.10 -0.52
CA ASN A 42 -16.15 3.99 0.33
C ASN A 42 -17.53 3.42 0.75
N ALA A 43 -18.06 2.42 0.04
CA ALA A 43 -19.35 1.81 0.37
C ALA A 43 -19.34 1.09 1.73
N MET A 44 -18.16 0.71 2.21
CA MET A 44 -17.93 -0.01 3.47
C MET A 44 -17.45 0.89 4.63
N SER A 45 -17.43 2.22 4.42
CA SER A 45 -16.93 3.26 5.35
C SER A 45 -17.54 3.23 6.77
N SER A 46 -18.70 2.61 6.97
CA SER A 46 -19.40 2.62 8.26
C SER A 46 -18.86 1.67 9.33
N PHE A 47 -17.88 0.81 9.03
CA PHE A 47 -17.42 -0.20 9.98
C PHE A 47 -16.23 0.21 10.87
N GLN A 48 -15.43 1.20 10.48
CA GLN A 48 -14.15 1.52 11.16
C GLN A 48 -14.13 2.75 12.07
N GLU A 49 -15.17 3.58 12.10
CA GLU A 49 -15.08 4.86 12.83
C GLU A 49 -15.09 4.74 14.37
N ASN A 50 -15.25 3.55 14.95
CA ASN A 50 -15.49 3.39 16.39
C ASN A 50 -14.43 2.61 17.18
N HIS A 51 -13.26 2.27 16.62
CA HIS A 51 -12.18 1.72 17.44
C HIS A 51 -11.29 2.86 17.97
N PRO A 52 -11.31 3.18 19.28
CA PRO A 52 -10.64 4.35 19.84
C PRO A 52 -9.11 4.23 19.92
N ASP A 53 -8.54 3.07 19.58
CA ASP A 53 -7.10 2.85 19.56
C ASP A 53 -6.63 2.40 18.16
N PRO A 54 -5.91 3.24 17.39
CA PRO A 54 -5.34 2.87 16.09
C PRO A 54 -4.27 1.77 16.18
N ARG A 55 -3.85 1.37 17.39
CA ARG A 55 -2.95 0.24 17.64
C ARG A 55 -3.68 -1.08 17.90
N SER A 56 -5.01 -1.05 18.01
CA SER A 56 -5.81 -2.26 18.08
C SER A 56 -5.93 -2.84 16.67
N SER A 57 -5.05 -3.81 16.34
CA SER A 57 -5.08 -4.50 15.05
C SER A 57 -6.46 -5.07 14.78
N SER A 58 -7.03 -4.76 13.61
CA SER A 58 -8.28 -5.35 13.15
C SER A 58 -8.08 -6.84 12.85
N GLY A 59 -9.17 -7.62 12.84
CA GLY A 59 -9.09 -9.06 12.57
C GLY A 59 -8.48 -9.38 11.21
N ILE A 60 -8.66 -8.49 10.23
CA ILE A 60 -8.03 -8.60 8.92
C ILE A 60 -6.51 -8.42 8.98
N THR A 61 -6.00 -7.48 9.80
CA THR A 61 -4.54 -7.31 10.00
C THR A 61 -3.92 -8.59 10.56
N HIS A 62 -4.54 -9.22 11.56
CA HIS A 62 -4.07 -10.51 12.10
C HIS A 62 -4.01 -11.61 11.05
N SER A 63 -5.01 -11.66 10.17
CA SER A 63 -5.09 -12.66 9.09
C SER A 63 -4.04 -12.45 8.01
N ILE A 64 -3.79 -11.18 7.65
CA ILE A 64 -2.70 -10.80 6.75
C ILE A 64 -1.34 -11.20 7.35
N LEU A 65 -1.11 -10.88 8.63
CA LEU A 65 0.11 -11.27 9.34
C LEU A 65 0.30 -12.79 9.43
N ALA A 66 -0.78 -13.55 9.58
CA ALA A 66 -0.72 -15.01 9.58
C ALA A 66 -0.28 -15.58 8.22
N LEU A 67 -0.66 -14.94 7.11
CA LEU A 67 -0.27 -15.33 5.75
C LEU A 67 1.09 -14.75 5.31
N ALA A 68 1.52 -13.65 5.91
CA ALA A 68 2.70 -12.87 5.53
C ALA A 68 3.97 -13.69 5.22
N PRO A 69 4.31 -14.78 5.96
CA PRO A 69 5.51 -15.57 5.69
C PRO A 69 5.55 -16.25 4.31
N HIS A 70 4.39 -16.34 3.63
CA HIS A 70 4.26 -17.02 2.35
C HIS A 70 3.87 -16.07 1.21
N LEU A 71 3.52 -14.82 1.49
CA LEU A 71 3.10 -13.89 0.45
C LEU A 71 4.31 -13.39 -0.33
N GLU A 72 4.26 -13.57 -1.64
CA GLU A 72 5.17 -12.97 -2.63
C GLU A 72 4.66 -11.61 -3.09
N ALA A 73 3.33 -11.41 -3.13
CA ALA A 73 2.70 -10.16 -3.49
C ALA A 73 1.55 -9.80 -2.53
N LEU A 74 1.53 -8.53 -2.10
CA LEU A 74 0.46 -7.96 -1.29
C LEU A 74 0.04 -6.61 -1.88
N SER A 75 -1.24 -6.47 -2.19
CA SER A 75 -1.84 -5.20 -2.56
C SER A 75 -2.96 -4.86 -1.58
N ILE A 76 -2.88 -3.69 -0.95
CA ILE A 76 -3.93 -3.16 -0.07
C ILE A 76 -4.28 -1.77 -0.56
N CYS A 77 -5.49 -1.62 -1.08
CA CYS A 77 -6.07 -0.36 -1.49
C CYS A 77 -7.30 -0.08 -0.63
N GLU A 78 -7.19 0.93 0.21
CA GLU A 78 -8.25 1.38 1.10
C GLU A 78 -8.64 2.79 0.69
N ALA A 79 -9.89 2.96 0.28
CA ALA A 79 -10.42 4.23 -0.14
C ALA A 79 -10.35 5.19 1.03
N ASN A 80 -10.93 4.89 2.21
CA ASN A 80 -10.96 5.75 3.41
C ASN A 80 -9.64 5.86 4.20
N GLY A 81 -8.50 5.64 3.54
CA GLY A 81 -7.16 5.82 4.11
C GLY A 81 -6.48 4.49 4.43
N PRO A 82 -5.16 4.48 4.69
CA PRO A 82 -4.39 3.24 4.79
C PRO A 82 -4.41 2.63 6.20
N TRP A 83 -5.58 2.27 6.71
CA TRP A 83 -5.77 1.77 8.08
C TRP A 83 -4.94 0.52 8.37
N ILE A 84 -4.95 -0.46 7.45
CA ILE A 84 -4.22 -1.71 7.65
C ILE A 84 -2.72 -1.44 7.61
N ALA A 85 -2.24 -0.68 6.62
CA ALA A 85 -0.82 -0.36 6.53
C ALA A 85 -0.33 0.46 7.74
N ASN A 86 -1.14 1.40 8.22
CA ASN A 86 -0.84 2.21 9.42
C ASN A 86 -0.85 1.38 10.71
N SER A 87 -1.59 0.27 10.75
CA SER A 87 -1.59 -0.65 11.90
C SER A 87 -0.33 -1.50 12.01
N LEU A 88 0.48 -1.57 10.95
CA LEU A 88 1.70 -2.38 10.88
C LEU A 88 2.95 -1.56 11.22
N SER A 89 3.71 -2.03 12.20
CA SER A 89 5.01 -1.47 12.58
C SER A 89 6.12 -1.82 11.60
N ALA A 90 7.21 -1.04 11.62
CA ALA A 90 8.41 -1.31 10.81
C ALA A 90 9.01 -2.71 11.08
N GLN A 91 8.86 -3.19 12.32
CA GLN A 91 9.33 -4.51 12.71
C GLN A 91 8.46 -5.62 12.11
N GLU A 92 7.15 -5.43 12.02
CA GLU A 92 6.24 -6.41 11.43
C GLU A 92 6.49 -6.57 9.92
N TRP A 93 6.68 -5.45 9.20
CA TRP A 93 7.06 -5.48 7.78
C TRP A 93 8.33 -6.30 7.53
N SER A 94 9.36 -6.09 8.35
CA SER A 94 10.64 -6.79 8.19
C SER A 94 10.60 -8.25 8.63
N LEU A 95 9.89 -8.58 9.73
CA LEU A 95 9.91 -9.92 10.32
C LEU A 95 8.93 -10.90 9.69
N PHE A 96 7.70 -10.45 9.39
CA PHE A 96 6.64 -11.36 8.97
C PHE A 96 6.55 -11.52 7.45
N PHE A 97 6.90 -10.49 6.68
CA PHE A 97 6.80 -10.49 5.21
C PHE A 97 8.11 -10.93 4.55
N SER A 98 8.67 -12.07 4.98
CA SER A 98 10.00 -12.53 4.55
C SER A 98 10.12 -12.92 3.07
N GLU A 99 9.00 -13.27 2.44
CA GLU A 99 8.94 -13.69 1.02
C GLU A 99 8.40 -12.60 0.10
N LEU A 100 8.00 -11.45 0.66
CA LEU A 100 7.31 -10.40 -0.08
C LEU A 100 8.26 -9.71 -1.06
N GLN A 101 7.92 -9.77 -2.35
CA GLN A 101 8.64 -9.17 -3.47
C GLN A 101 7.91 -7.95 -4.01
N HIS A 102 6.58 -7.96 -3.96
CA HIS A 102 5.73 -6.89 -4.50
C HIS A 102 4.77 -6.37 -3.45
N LEU A 103 4.84 -5.07 -3.15
CA LEU A 103 3.96 -4.40 -2.23
C LEU A 103 3.26 -3.23 -2.93
N THR A 104 1.94 -3.21 -2.89
CA THR A 104 1.14 -2.06 -3.35
C THR A 104 0.30 -1.54 -2.20
N LEU A 105 0.45 -0.27 -1.86
CA LEU A 105 -0.28 0.37 -0.76
C LEU A 105 -0.91 1.67 -1.26
N SER A 106 -2.17 1.89 -0.91
CA SER A 106 -2.80 3.20 -1.15
C SER A 106 -2.48 4.19 -0.05
N THR A 107 -2.63 5.46 -0.38
CA THR A 107 -2.75 6.55 0.57
C THR A 107 -3.65 7.63 0.00
N TYR A 108 -4.11 8.55 0.85
CA TYR A 108 -4.75 9.77 0.39
C TYR A 108 -3.72 10.86 0.12
N GLY A 109 -4.07 11.77 -0.79
CA GLY A 109 -3.34 13.02 -0.96
C GLY A 109 -3.19 13.80 0.36
N CYS A 110 -4.17 13.74 1.26
CA CYS A 110 -4.26 14.72 2.35
C CYS A 110 -3.40 14.42 3.59
N GLY A 111 -2.36 15.23 3.80
CA GLY A 111 -1.71 15.52 5.09
C GLY A 111 -0.87 14.40 5.77
N PRO A 112 -0.02 14.76 6.76
CA PRO A 112 0.93 13.83 7.38
C PRO A 112 0.30 12.81 8.35
N GLU A 113 -0.94 13.04 8.80
CA GLU A 113 -1.62 12.13 9.74
C GLU A 113 -2.17 10.87 9.05
N THR A 114 -2.37 10.91 7.73
CA THR A 114 -2.89 9.77 6.94
C THR A 114 -1.79 8.82 6.46
N ASN A 115 -0.54 9.30 6.43
CA ASN A 115 0.63 8.65 5.83
C ASN A 115 1.56 7.94 6.83
N GLY A 116 1.05 7.53 8.00
CA GLY A 116 1.85 6.98 9.11
C GLY A 116 2.73 5.78 8.73
N TRP A 117 2.25 4.93 7.82
CA TRP A 117 2.97 3.75 7.33
C TRP A 117 4.21 4.09 6.49
N LEU A 118 4.32 5.28 5.89
CA LEU A 118 5.53 5.66 5.17
C LEU A 118 6.77 5.65 6.08
N ARG A 119 6.58 6.03 7.37
CA ARG A 119 7.65 5.96 8.37
C ARG A 119 8.01 4.53 8.74
N THR A 120 7.10 3.58 8.53
CA THR A 120 7.38 2.16 8.82
C THR A 120 8.17 1.48 7.70
N LEU A 121 8.26 2.13 6.52
CA LEU A 121 9.09 1.69 5.39
C LEU A 121 10.59 1.96 5.54
N GLU A 122 11.04 2.58 6.64
CA GLU A 122 12.46 2.63 6.99
C GLU A 122 13.08 1.22 7.08
N ARG A 123 12.25 0.19 7.30
CA ARG A 123 12.64 -1.22 7.30
C ARG A 123 11.71 -2.03 6.42
N LEU A 124 12.08 -2.13 5.14
CA LEU A 124 11.33 -2.93 4.17
C LEU A 124 11.44 -4.44 4.44
N ALA A 125 10.49 -5.18 3.87
CA ALA A 125 10.59 -6.63 3.74
C ALA A 125 11.90 -7.03 3.05
N PRO A 126 12.61 -8.06 3.53
CA PRO A 126 13.98 -8.38 3.11
C PRO A 126 14.08 -8.93 1.68
N LYS A 127 12.96 -9.21 1.01
CA LYS A 127 12.95 -9.63 -0.41
C LYS A 127 12.21 -8.65 -1.31
N LEU A 128 11.83 -7.49 -0.79
CA LEU A 128 11.05 -6.53 -1.56
C LEU A 128 11.85 -6.09 -2.79
N GLU A 129 11.21 -6.14 -3.95
CA GLU A 129 11.77 -5.69 -5.23
C GLU A 129 11.01 -4.47 -5.74
N THR A 130 9.70 -4.42 -5.52
CA THR A 130 8.85 -3.33 -5.98
C THR A 130 7.90 -2.85 -4.90
N LEU A 131 7.91 -1.54 -4.67
CA LEU A 131 6.89 -0.81 -3.92
C LEU A 131 6.09 0.06 -4.89
N THR A 132 4.77 -0.12 -4.90
CA THR A 132 3.84 0.77 -5.59
C THR A 132 3.06 1.58 -4.56
N VAL A 133 3.13 2.90 -4.63
CA VAL A 133 2.32 3.83 -3.84
C VAL A 133 1.19 4.35 -4.73
N LEU A 134 -0.04 4.03 -4.35
CA LEU A 134 -1.25 4.52 -5.02
C LEU A 134 -1.76 5.77 -4.28
N ILE A 135 -1.72 6.93 -4.92
CA ILE A 135 -2.18 8.19 -4.34
C ILE A 135 -3.62 8.42 -4.79
N LEU A 136 -4.56 8.29 -3.86
CA LEU A 136 -5.99 8.48 -4.10
C LEU A 136 -6.38 9.92 -3.81
N ASN A 137 -7.19 10.52 -4.68
CA ASN A 137 -7.79 11.85 -4.49
C ASN A 137 -6.77 12.91 -4.08
N ALA A 138 -5.74 13.13 -4.89
CA ALA A 138 -4.80 14.22 -4.67
C ALA A 138 -5.55 15.55 -4.82
N ALA A 139 -5.77 16.28 -3.71
CA ALA A 139 -6.63 17.46 -3.72
C ALA A 139 -5.91 18.70 -4.30
N ASP A 140 -4.60 18.83 -4.03
CA ASP A 140 -3.75 19.88 -4.56
C ASP A 140 -2.25 19.51 -4.58
N PHE A 141 -1.42 20.42 -5.10
CA PHE A 141 0.02 20.26 -5.23
C PHE A 141 0.79 20.35 -3.90
N GLU A 142 0.30 21.11 -2.91
CA GLU A 142 1.01 21.25 -1.63
C GLU A 142 0.99 19.92 -0.88
N GLU A 143 -0.15 19.23 -0.91
CA GLU A 143 -0.28 17.91 -0.29
C GLU A 143 0.58 16.83 -0.98
N LEU A 144 0.71 16.90 -2.31
CA LEU A 144 1.60 16.01 -3.07
C LEU A 144 3.08 16.24 -2.72
N ASP A 145 3.50 17.49 -2.51
CA ASP A 145 4.87 17.82 -2.13
C ASP A 145 5.23 17.30 -0.73
N GLU A 146 4.30 17.39 0.22
CA GLU A 146 4.46 16.77 1.54
C GLU A 146 4.62 15.25 1.43
N LEU A 147 3.82 14.61 0.57
CA LEU A 147 3.90 13.17 0.35
C LEU A 147 5.23 12.76 -0.29
N TYR A 148 5.67 13.46 -1.34
CA TYR A 148 6.97 13.21 -1.96
C TYR A 148 8.11 13.37 -0.97
N SER A 149 8.06 14.40 -0.12
CA SER A 149 9.04 14.62 0.96
C SER A 149 9.03 13.49 1.99
N GLY A 150 7.85 12.97 2.34
CA GLY A 150 7.68 11.82 3.23
C GLY A 150 8.31 10.54 2.66
N ILE A 151 8.04 10.26 1.38
CA ILE A 151 8.64 9.12 0.66
C ILE A 151 10.17 9.29 0.58
N GLU A 152 10.66 10.49 0.25
CA GLU A 152 12.10 10.79 0.21
C GLU A 152 12.76 10.48 1.56
N GLY A 153 12.12 10.86 2.67
CA GLY A 153 12.57 10.55 4.02
C GLY A 153 12.74 9.04 4.25
N ALA A 154 11.77 8.24 3.83
CA ALA A 154 11.82 6.78 3.95
C ALA A 154 12.92 6.16 3.09
N LEU A 155 13.14 6.64 1.86
CA LEU A 155 14.21 6.19 0.96
C LEU A 155 15.62 6.36 1.56
N ARG A 156 15.80 7.24 2.54
CA ARG A 156 17.10 7.36 3.21
C ARG A 156 17.43 6.16 4.09
N GLY A 157 16.43 5.37 4.52
CA GLY A 157 16.65 4.10 5.22
C GLY A 157 16.99 2.94 4.29
N TRP A 158 16.97 3.17 2.97
CA TRP A 158 17.03 2.12 1.96
C TRP A 158 18.48 1.80 1.57
N GLU A 159 18.90 0.53 1.73
CA GLU A 159 20.32 0.12 1.64
C GLU A 159 20.66 -0.73 0.38
N GLU A 160 19.72 -0.99 -0.53
CA GLU A 160 19.94 -1.91 -1.67
C GLU A 160 19.53 -1.35 -3.04
N GLU A 161 20.37 -1.58 -4.06
CA GLU A 161 20.20 -1.09 -5.45
C GLU A 161 19.19 -1.88 -6.31
N ARG A 162 18.39 -2.77 -5.70
CA ARG A 162 17.44 -3.62 -6.45
C ARG A 162 16.02 -3.07 -6.51
N TRP A 163 15.74 -1.97 -5.81
CA TRP A 163 14.37 -1.52 -5.56
C TRP A 163 13.78 -0.69 -6.69
N ARG A 164 12.51 -0.96 -6.98
CA ARG A 164 11.67 -0.15 -7.86
C ARG A 164 10.58 0.50 -7.04
N LEU A 165 10.48 1.82 -7.16
CA LEU A 165 9.41 2.62 -6.59
C LEU A 165 8.50 3.10 -7.73
N ASN A 166 7.25 2.68 -7.70
CA ASN A 166 6.22 3.19 -8.60
C ASN A 166 5.30 4.11 -7.79
N ILE A 167 5.04 5.32 -8.28
CA ILE A 167 4.05 6.23 -7.71
C ILE A 167 2.98 6.44 -8.78
N ARG A 168 1.74 6.08 -8.45
CA ARG A 168 0.59 6.24 -9.35
C ARG A 168 -0.40 7.19 -8.70
N ILE A 169 -0.59 8.35 -9.32
CA ILE A 169 -1.61 9.33 -8.91
C ILE A 169 -2.91 8.95 -9.60
N LEU A 170 -3.93 8.71 -8.81
CA LEU A 170 -5.23 8.24 -9.24
C LEU A 170 -6.24 9.34 -8.96
N ASP A 171 -6.57 10.09 -9.99
CA ASP A 171 -7.48 11.21 -9.88
C ASP A 171 -8.32 11.38 -11.16
N HIS A 172 -9.63 11.22 -10.97
CA HIS A 172 -10.67 11.48 -11.95
C HIS A 172 -10.65 12.89 -12.56
N MET A 173 -9.99 13.86 -11.90
CA MET A 173 -9.94 15.27 -12.31
C MET A 173 -8.62 15.67 -12.98
N VAL A 174 -7.62 14.78 -13.05
CA VAL A 174 -6.34 15.09 -13.72
C VAL A 174 -6.52 15.03 -15.23
N ASP A 175 -6.17 16.12 -15.93
CA ASP A 175 -6.05 16.08 -17.38
C ASP A 175 -4.73 15.43 -17.77
N GLU A 176 -4.78 14.36 -18.57
CA GLU A 176 -3.63 13.54 -19.01
C GLU A 176 -2.61 14.30 -19.89
N GLY A 177 -2.72 15.64 -19.98
CA GLY A 177 -1.95 16.49 -20.90
C GLY A 177 -1.02 17.51 -20.25
N ASP A 178 -1.12 17.79 -18.95
CA ASP A 178 -0.32 18.82 -18.28
C ASP A 178 0.70 18.19 -17.31
N GLU A 179 1.80 17.67 -17.85
CA GLU A 179 2.99 17.21 -17.09
C GLU A 179 3.98 18.36 -16.77
N GLU A 180 3.55 19.63 -16.74
CA GLU A 180 4.48 20.78 -16.75
C GLU A 180 4.72 21.51 -15.41
N GLU A 181 4.17 21.05 -14.27
CA GLU A 181 4.64 21.52 -12.96
C GLU A 181 5.58 20.48 -12.32
N GLU A 182 6.88 20.58 -12.64
CA GLU A 182 7.94 19.93 -11.87
C GLU A 182 8.03 20.57 -10.48
N ALA A 183 7.27 20.03 -9.53
CA ALA A 183 7.38 20.43 -8.13
C ALA A 183 8.78 20.06 -7.56
N GLU A 184 9.37 20.95 -6.76
CA GLU A 184 10.74 20.80 -6.23
C GLU A 184 10.90 19.49 -5.44
N ALA A 185 9.87 19.09 -4.68
CA ALA A 185 9.88 17.86 -3.92
C ALA A 185 9.92 16.61 -4.80
N ARG A 186 9.22 16.60 -5.95
CA ARG A 186 9.28 15.51 -6.94
C ARG A 186 10.69 15.35 -7.49
N SER A 187 11.32 16.45 -7.89
CA SER A 187 12.70 16.45 -8.40
C SER A 187 13.71 16.02 -7.34
N SER A 188 13.51 16.45 -6.08
CA SER A 188 14.33 16.02 -4.95
C SER A 188 14.21 14.53 -4.67
N LEU A 189 12.98 13.99 -4.70
CA LEU A 189 12.70 12.57 -4.54
C LEU A 189 13.41 11.73 -5.62
N ILE A 190 13.25 12.09 -6.90
CA ILE A 190 13.87 11.37 -8.02
C ILE A 190 15.39 11.36 -7.86
N ARG A 191 15.98 12.50 -7.53
CA ARG A 191 17.43 12.61 -7.31
C ARG A 191 17.90 11.72 -6.15
N THR A 192 17.21 11.77 -5.01
CA THR A 192 17.54 10.95 -3.84
C THR A 192 17.42 9.46 -4.17
N ALA A 193 16.38 9.06 -4.89
CA ALA A 193 16.20 7.68 -5.32
C ALA A 193 17.34 7.22 -6.27
N MET A 194 17.73 8.06 -7.23
CA MET A 194 18.86 7.78 -8.11
C MET A 194 20.18 7.63 -7.33
N GLU A 195 20.45 8.50 -6.35
CA GLU A 195 21.61 8.40 -5.46
C GLU A 195 21.62 7.09 -4.64
N ARG A 196 20.44 6.51 -4.41
CA ARG A 196 20.24 5.22 -3.73
C ARG A 196 20.18 4.01 -4.66
N GLY A 197 20.26 4.20 -5.97
CA GLY A 197 20.09 3.11 -6.96
C GLY A 197 18.65 2.58 -7.07
N VAL A 198 17.66 3.35 -6.62
CA VAL A 198 16.23 3.01 -6.70
C VAL A 198 15.67 3.52 -8.02
N LYS A 199 15.04 2.66 -8.81
CA LYS A 199 14.35 3.07 -10.04
C LYS A 199 12.98 3.65 -9.69
N VAL A 200 12.73 4.91 -10.05
CA VAL A 200 11.43 5.58 -9.82
C VAL A 200 10.65 5.72 -11.13
N ASP A 201 9.37 5.38 -11.08
CA ASP A 201 8.37 5.67 -12.12
C ASP A 201 7.21 6.44 -11.44
N ILE A 202 6.90 7.63 -11.94
CA ILE A 202 5.78 8.46 -11.46
C ILE A 202 4.85 8.70 -12.64
N GLY A 203 3.60 8.30 -12.52
CA GLY A 203 2.57 8.56 -13.52
C GLY A 203 1.23 8.90 -12.90
N SER A 204 0.40 9.62 -13.65
CA SER A 204 -0.99 9.89 -13.32
C SER A 204 -1.94 9.08 -14.21
N SER A 205 -3.13 8.79 -13.70
CA SER A 205 -4.20 8.15 -14.45
C SER A 205 -5.55 8.72 -14.04
N LYS A 206 -6.47 8.82 -15.00
CA LYS A 206 -7.88 9.14 -14.76
C LYS A 206 -8.64 8.04 -14.00
N ALA A 207 -8.00 6.91 -13.70
CA ALA A 207 -8.58 5.85 -12.89
C ALA A 207 -8.90 6.34 -11.47
N ALA A 208 -10.14 6.10 -11.03
CA ALA A 208 -10.59 6.30 -9.66
C ALA A 208 -10.62 4.96 -8.91
N TYR A 209 -10.77 4.97 -7.57
CA TYR A 209 -10.87 3.72 -6.78
C TYR A 209 -12.00 2.77 -7.26
N GLU A 210 -12.96 3.30 -8.02
CA GLU A 210 -14.06 2.58 -8.66
C GLU A 210 -13.60 1.78 -9.90
N ASP A 211 -12.50 2.18 -10.54
CA ASP A 211 -11.84 1.50 -11.67
C ASP A 211 -10.88 0.41 -11.17
N TRP A 212 -11.34 -0.37 -10.19
CA TRP A 212 -10.45 -1.21 -9.39
C TRP A 212 -9.71 -2.31 -10.16
N GLU A 213 -10.27 -2.73 -11.29
CA GLU A 213 -9.64 -3.66 -12.22
C GLU A 213 -8.27 -3.14 -12.68
N THR A 214 -8.10 -1.81 -12.77
CA THR A 214 -6.84 -1.17 -13.18
C THR A 214 -5.74 -1.16 -12.11
N PHE A 215 -6.08 -1.35 -10.82
CA PHE A 215 -5.07 -1.34 -9.73
C PHE A 215 -4.28 -2.62 -9.61
N PHE A 216 -4.77 -3.69 -10.22
CA PHE A 216 -4.31 -5.04 -9.96
C PHE A 216 -3.67 -5.71 -11.17
N ASP A 217 -3.69 -5.04 -12.33
CA ASP A 217 -3.34 -5.60 -13.65
C ASP A 217 -1.85 -5.50 -14.05
N ASP A 218 -0.97 -4.97 -13.20
CA ASP A 218 0.43 -4.72 -13.58
C ASP A 218 1.44 -5.74 -13.00
N TRP A 219 1.43 -7.01 -13.43
CA TRP A 219 2.60 -7.91 -13.30
C TRP A 219 2.74 -8.93 -14.44
#